data_AF-A0A317W5H5-F1
#
_entry.id   AF-A0A317W5H5-F1
#
_cell.length_a   1.000
_cell.length_b   1.000
_cell.length_c   1.000
_cell.angle_alpha   90.00
_cell.angle_beta   90.00
_cell.angle_gamma   90.00
#
_symmetry.space_group_name_H-M   'P 1'
#
loop_
_entity.id
_entity.type
_entity.pdbx_description
1 polymer ?
#
loop_
_entity_poly.entity_id
_entity_poly.type
_entity_poly.pdbx_seq_one_letter_code
_entity_poly.pdbx_strand_id
1 'polypeptide(L)'
;MSTSDRTSYTPRDTVTHLWQGLHLPPDTLDSLCIVESSQLGLPSSYKVGHLAQASIALSALLASQIHSLRNTIPPPKVTVPPDHACIEFKCERLYTLNGAPAPSAWGPIGGLHQTSDGYVRVHDNFPNHREGTKSLLGCSPTATREEVASKISAWRSVDLESTAVDNNLVIAALRTYEQWDVLPQAKAIADFPILLRKIGDAPAGLPARIGPHADKCLRGLRVLELSRVIAAPLCGKTLAAHGADVLWVTSPYLPDLPDLDREFGCGKRTIQFDLNEEKDSAELFTLLNDADVFIQGYRPGSLASRGLSPEEIVKRRPNRGIICANMSAYGPNGPWSTRRGFDSLVQTCSGMNVSEAEHFGAGEAARALPCQALDHAGGYFLASGIMAALYKQATEGGSWQVNVSLAGVMKYLRSLGQYEGTTGFQGAPDYIRPQDVPTDYLETRETGFGEMTTIRHAASIEGVNIGCDIMPKPLGSDEKRWLD
;
A
#
# COMPACT_ATOMS: atom_id res chain seq x y z
N MET A 1 -11.12 25.22 -2.06
CA MET A 1 -11.71 24.85 -0.76
C MET A 1 -10.66 25.12 0.29
N SER A 2 -11.01 25.81 1.38
CA SER A 2 -10.10 25.99 2.54
C SER A 2 -9.59 24.61 2.96
N THR A 3 -8.28 24.38 2.93
CA THR A 3 -7.69 23.18 3.53
C THR A 3 -8.08 23.20 5.01
N SER A 4 -8.96 22.28 5.42
CA SER A 4 -9.24 22.10 6.85
C SER A 4 -7.90 21.89 7.54
N ASP A 5 -7.65 22.63 8.61
CA ASP A 5 -6.55 22.28 9.51
C ASP A 5 -6.82 20.87 10.04
N ARG A 6 -5.89 19.93 9.79
CA ARG A 6 -6.02 18.54 10.23
C ARG A 6 -5.08 18.23 11.40
N THR A 7 -4.34 19.23 11.90
CA THR A 7 -3.36 19.06 12.99
C THR A 7 -4.00 18.65 14.31
N SER A 8 -5.29 18.92 14.51
CA SER A 8 -6.07 18.52 15.68
C SER A 8 -6.95 17.29 15.46
N TYR A 9 -6.91 16.67 14.28
CA TYR A 9 -7.77 15.51 14.00
C TYR A 9 -7.46 14.36 14.95
N THR A 10 -8.51 13.72 15.42
CA THR A 10 -8.48 12.35 15.95
C THR A 10 -8.53 11.33 14.82
N PRO A 11 -8.26 10.03 15.08
CA PRO A 11 -8.47 8.98 14.09
C PRO A 11 -9.92 8.94 13.57
N ARG A 12 -10.92 9.20 14.43
CA ARG A 12 -12.35 9.30 14.04
C ARG A 12 -12.59 10.46 13.07
N ASP A 13 -12.00 11.64 13.33
CA ASP A 13 -12.13 12.80 12.43
C ASP A 13 -11.50 12.51 11.06
N THR A 14 -10.38 11.78 11.05
CA THR A 14 -9.74 11.35 9.81
C THR A 14 -10.60 10.40 9.00
N VAL A 15 -11.19 9.38 9.64
CA VAL A 15 -12.13 8.48 8.95
C VAL A 15 -13.33 9.28 8.44
N THR A 16 -13.89 10.17 9.25
CA THR A 16 -15.03 11.03 8.87
C THR A 16 -14.69 11.91 7.66
N HIS A 17 -13.54 12.58 7.65
CA HIS A 17 -13.08 13.41 6.54
C HIS A 17 -12.93 12.60 5.24
N LEU A 18 -12.29 11.43 5.32
CA LEU A 18 -12.10 10.55 4.16
C LEU A 18 -13.43 9.98 3.67
N TRP A 19 -14.32 9.59 4.58
CA TRP A 19 -15.65 9.07 4.26
C TRP A 19 -16.51 10.09 3.52
N GLN A 20 -16.57 11.33 4.03
CA GLN A 20 -17.29 12.43 3.40
C GLN A 20 -16.68 12.83 2.05
N GLY A 21 -15.35 12.83 1.95
CA GLY A 21 -14.64 13.12 0.70
C GLY A 21 -14.88 12.06 -0.40
N LEU A 22 -15.24 10.83 -0.01
CA LEU A 22 -15.66 9.76 -0.94
C LEU A 22 -17.17 9.82 -1.28
N HIS A 23 -17.92 10.76 -0.69
CA HIS A 23 -19.36 10.92 -0.87
C HIS A 23 -20.15 9.64 -0.53
N LEU A 24 -19.85 9.08 0.65
CA LEU A 24 -20.49 7.87 1.18
C LEU A 24 -21.61 8.22 2.19
N PRO A 25 -22.54 7.29 2.50
CA PRO A 25 -23.66 7.55 3.40
C PRO A 25 -23.20 7.97 4.81
N PRO A 26 -23.63 9.12 5.34
CA PRO A 26 -23.11 9.63 6.62
C PRO A 26 -23.46 8.72 7.81
N ASP A 27 -24.64 8.08 7.79
CA ASP A 27 -25.18 7.30 8.91
C ASP A 27 -24.29 6.08 9.27
N THR A 28 -23.48 5.58 8.33
CA THR A 28 -22.54 4.49 8.59
C THR A 28 -21.48 4.87 9.63
N LEU A 29 -21.13 6.16 9.74
CA LEU A 29 -20.14 6.63 10.71
C LEU A 29 -20.57 6.37 12.16
N ASP A 30 -21.85 6.18 12.42
CA ASP A 30 -22.36 5.84 13.76
C ASP A 30 -21.98 4.41 14.17
N SER A 31 -21.67 3.53 13.21
CA SER A 31 -21.19 2.17 13.50
C SER A 31 -19.69 2.09 13.78
N LEU A 32 -18.95 3.18 13.56
CA LEU A 32 -17.51 3.22 13.82
C LEU A 32 -17.22 3.41 15.32
N CYS A 33 -16.45 2.49 15.90
CA CYS A 33 -15.97 2.55 17.27
C CYS A 33 -14.43 2.62 17.29
N ILE A 34 -13.90 3.85 17.38
CA ILE A 34 -12.46 4.07 17.57
C ILE A 34 -12.15 3.94 19.05
N VAL A 35 -11.24 3.02 19.40
CA VAL A 35 -10.73 2.89 20.77
C VAL A 35 -9.57 3.86 20.93
N GLU A 36 -9.65 4.77 21.89
CA GLU A 36 -8.57 5.70 22.19
C GLU A 36 -7.44 4.98 22.95
N SER A 37 -6.18 5.33 22.66
CA SER A 37 -5.02 4.90 23.45
C SER A 37 -4.49 6.06 24.26
N SER A 38 -3.93 5.75 25.43
CA SER A 38 -3.09 6.68 26.18
C SER A 38 -1.67 6.80 25.59
N GLN A 39 -1.29 5.93 24.65
CA GLN A 39 -0.01 5.95 23.95
C GLN A 39 -0.12 6.61 22.57
N LEU A 40 0.94 7.28 22.13
CA LEU A 40 0.98 8.00 20.85
C LEU A 40 1.24 7.09 19.62
N GLY A 41 1.36 5.78 19.83
CA GLY A 41 1.63 4.78 18.79
C GLY A 41 3.13 4.50 18.61
N LEU A 42 3.59 4.39 17.36
CA LEU A 42 4.98 4.09 17.02
C LEU A 42 5.93 5.30 17.25
N PRO A 43 7.22 5.07 17.55
CA PRO A 43 8.17 6.15 17.87
C PRO A 43 8.45 7.02 16.64
N SER A 44 7.76 8.15 16.55
CA SER A 44 7.89 9.10 15.45
C SER A 44 7.38 10.48 15.85
N SER A 45 7.91 11.53 15.23
CA SER A 45 7.27 12.84 15.34
C SER A 45 5.97 12.90 14.53
N TYR A 46 5.81 12.09 13.48
CA TYR A 46 4.54 11.98 12.75
C TYR A 46 3.54 11.12 13.50
N LYS A 47 2.25 11.41 13.29
CA LYS A 47 1.14 10.63 13.86
C LYS A 47 0.93 9.29 13.11
N VAL A 48 1.94 8.42 13.11
CA VAL A 48 1.92 7.13 12.39
C VAL A 48 0.86 6.19 12.98
N GLY A 49 0.75 6.10 14.30
CA GLY A 49 -0.27 5.26 14.95
C GLY A 49 -1.70 5.72 14.66
N HIS A 50 -1.93 7.03 14.63
CA HIS A 50 -3.19 7.62 14.16
C HIS A 50 -3.50 7.18 12.74
N LEU A 51 -2.53 7.33 11.82
CA LEU A 51 -2.73 6.97 10.41
C LEU A 51 -3.07 5.49 10.26
N ALA A 52 -2.37 4.62 11.01
CA ALA A 52 -2.60 3.19 11.02
C ALA A 52 -4.03 2.84 11.44
N GLN A 53 -4.47 3.34 12.59
CA GLN A 53 -5.81 3.08 13.10
C GLN A 53 -6.88 3.61 12.14
N ALA A 54 -6.71 4.84 11.63
CA ALA A 54 -7.68 5.47 10.75
C ALA A 54 -7.78 4.78 9.38
N SER A 55 -6.66 4.36 8.78
CA SER A 55 -6.70 3.70 7.47
C SER A 55 -7.33 2.31 7.53
N ILE A 56 -7.03 1.54 8.59
CA ILE A 56 -7.63 0.22 8.82
C ILE A 56 -9.13 0.35 9.13
N ALA A 57 -9.50 1.31 9.98
CA ALA A 57 -10.89 1.60 10.31
C ALA A 57 -11.71 2.01 9.08
N LEU A 58 -11.16 2.85 8.20
CA LEU A 58 -11.81 3.24 6.96
C LEU A 58 -12.09 2.03 6.07
N SER A 59 -11.11 1.12 5.89
CA SER A 59 -11.32 -0.08 5.07
C SER A 59 -12.38 -1.02 5.68
N ALA A 60 -12.34 -1.24 7.00
CA ALA A 60 -13.31 -2.11 7.66
C ALA A 60 -14.73 -1.53 7.66
N LEU A 61 -14.87 -0.20 7.80
CA LEU A 61 -16.15 0.50 7.72
C LEU A 61 -16.75 0.47 6.30
N LEU A 62 -15.91 0.55 5.28
CA LEU A 62 -16.36 0.36 3.91
C LEU A 62 -16.78 -1.09 3.63
N ALA A 63 -16.05 -2.08 4.16
CA ALA A 63 -16.45 -3.48 4.08
C ALA A 63 -17.80 -3.72 4.77
N SER A 64 -18.02 -3.14 5.96
CA SER A 64 -19.29 -3.22 6.67
C SER A 64 -20.42 -2.52 5.92
N GLN A 65 -20.15 -1.42 5.22
CA GLN A 65 -21.12 -0.73 4.36
C GLN A 65 -21.52 -1.57 3.13
N ILE A 66 -20.58 -2.28 2.50
CA ILE A 66 -20.92 -3.23 1.43
C ILE A 66 -21.77 -4.38 1.98
N HIS A 67 -21.43 -4.89 3.17
CA HIS A 67 -22.23 -5.92 3.83
C HIS A 67 -23.65 -5.45 4.18
N SER A 68 -23.79 -4.22 4.67
CA SER A 68 -25.08 -3.57 4.94
C SER A 68 -25.92 -3.44 3.66
N LEU A 69 -25.32 -2.92 2.59
CA LEU A 69 -25.98 -2.75 1.29
C LEU A 69 -26.45 -4.09 0.72
N ARG A 70 -25.58 -5.11 0.76
CA ARG A 70 -25.85 -6.46 0.26
C ARG A 70 -27.02 -7.13 0.97
N ASN A 71 -27.15 -6.95 2.27
CA ASN A 71 -28.14 -7.64 3.10
C ASN A 71 -29.35 -6.78 3.46
N THR A 72 -29.36 -5.50 3.09
CA THR A 72 -30.40 -4.53 3.50
C THR A 72 -30.57 -4.48 5.02
N ILE A 73 -29.45 -4.43 5.75
CA ILE A 73 -29.41 -4.31 7.22
C ILE A 73 -28.63 -3.06 7.63
N PRO A 74 -28.79 -2.54 8.86
CA PRO A 74 -27.92 -1.49 9.39
C PRO A 74 -26.42 -1.88 9.34
N PRO A 75 -25.51 -0.93 9.12
CA PRO A 75 -24.07 -1.21 9.18
C PRO A 75 -23.65 -1.79 10.53
N PRO A 76 -23.01 -2.98 10.57
CA PRO A 76 -22.53 -3.56 11.81
C PRO A 76 -21.42 -2.72 12.42
N LYS A 77 -21.26 -2.82 13.75
CA LYS A 77 -20.25 -2.07 14.49
C LYS A 77 -18.84 -2.50 14.08
N VAL A 78 -17.97 -1.52 13.87
CA VAL A 78 -16.56 -1.69 13.50
C VAL A 78 -15.69 -1.23 14.65
N THR A 79 -14.72 -2.05 15.08
CA THR A 79 -13.76 -1.66 16.13
C THR A 79 -12.34 -1.89 15.67
N VAL A 80 -11.43 -0.96 15.97
CA VAL A 80 -9.99 -1.08 15.66
C VAL A 80 -9.17 -0.66 16.88
N PRO A 81 -8.51 -1.62 17.58
CA PRO A 81 -7.59 -1.28 18.66
C PRO A 81 -6.33 -0.56 18.12
N PRO A 82 -5.91 0.55 18.75
CA PRO A 82 -4.81 1.38 18.26
C PRO A 82 -3.45 0.67 18.25
N ASP A 83 -3.14 -0.08 19.31
CA ASP A 83 -1.87 -0.80 19.42
C ASP A 83 -1.79 -1.93 18.39
N HIS A 84 -2.90 -2.65 18.17
CA HIS A 84 -3.00 -3.69 17.15
C HIS A 84 -2.81 -3.11 15.74
N ALA A 85 -3.40 -1.94 15.45
CA ALA A 85 -3.19 -1.25 14.18
C ALA A 85 -1.72 -0.87 13.95
N CYS A 86 -1.00 -0.41 14.99
CA CYS A 86 0.43 -0.11 14.90
C CYS A 86 1.27 -1.36 14.60
N ILE A 87 0.92 -2.49 15.21
CA ILE A 87 1.58 -3.79 14.99
C ILE A 87 1.31 -4.30 13.57
N GLU A 88 0.07 -4.20 13.08
CA GLU A 88 -0.28 -4.62 11.71
C GLU A 88 0.47 -3.79 10.65
N PHE A 89 0.75 -2.51 10.91
CA PHE A 89 1.62 -1.65 10.07
C PHE A 89 3.09 -2.09 10.02
N LYS A 90 3.47 -3.11 10.78
CA LYS A 90 4.80 -3.73 10.80
C LYS A 90 4.76 -5.23 10.53
N CYS A 91 3.62 -5.76 10.06
CA CYS A 91 3.39 -7.20 9.96
C CYS A 91 4.47 -7.94 9.16
N GLU A 92 5.03 -7.31 8.12
CA GLU A 92 6.09 -7.89 7.28
C GLU A 92 7.41 -8.13 8.02
N ARG A 93 7.58 -7.54 9.21
CA ARG A 93 8.77 -7.67 10.07
C ARG A 93 8.52 -8.54 11.30
N LEU A 94 7.27 -8.86 11.58
CA LEU A 94 6.85 -9.43 12.87
C LEU A 94 6.32 -10.87 12.76
N TYR A 95 6.16 -11.39 11.54
CA TYR A 95 5.79 -12.80 11.36
C TYR A 95 6.99 -13.74 11.59
N THR A 96 6.68 -15.00 11.93
CA THR A 96 7.67 -16.08 12.04
C THR A 96 7.32 -17.24 11.12
N LEU A 97 8.34 -17.99 10.72
CA LEU A 97 8.24 -19.23 9.97
C LEU A 97 9.05 -20.31 10.68
N ASN A 98 8.39 -21.41 11.06
CA ASN A 98 8.97 -22.49 11.87
C ASN A 98 9.70 -21.95 13.12
N GLY A 99 9.10 -20.97 13.80
CA GLY A 99 9.64 -20.30 14.98
C GLY A 99 10.78 -19.31 14.73
N ALA A 100 11.28 -19.17 13.50
CA ALA A 100 12.32 -18.21 13.14
C ALA A 100 11.70 -16.90 12.59
N PRO A 101 12.27 -15.72 12.91
CA PRO A 101 11.80 -14.46 12.33
C PRO A 101 12.00 -14.43 10.82
N ALA A 102 11.18 -13.63 10.14
CA ALA A 102 11.37 -13.33 8.73
C ALA A 102 12.80 -12.81 8.43
N PRO A 103 13.41 -13.22 7.30
CA PRO A 103 14.67 -12.63 6.85
C PRO A 103 14.52 -11.12 6.61
N SER A 104 15.63 -10.40 6.76
CA SER A 104 15.69 -8.96 6.50
C SER A 104 15.86 -8.69 5.00
N ALA A 105 15.00 -7.85 4.44
CA ALA A 105 14.97 -7.52 3.01
C ALA A 105 15.98 -6.41 2.59
N TRP A 106 16.88 -5.96 3.47
CA TRP A 106 17.81 -4.87 3.15
C TRP A 106 18.98 -5.34 2.27
N GLY A 107 19.19 -4.62 1.16
CA GLY A 107 20.31 -4.88 0.27
C GLY A 107 21.65 -4.34 0.79
N PRO A 108 22.78 -4.78 0.19
CA PRO A 108 24.12 -4.51 0.69
C PRO A 108 24.64 -3.09 0.44
N ILE A 109 24.05 -2.32 -0.48
CA ILE A 109 24.52 -0.97 -0.86
C ILE A 109 23.49 0.13 -0.59
N GLY A 110 22.30 -0.23 -0.12
CA GLY A 110 21.19 0.69 0.06
C GLY A 110 21.39 1.73 1.17
N GLY A 111 20.35 2.53 1.35
CA GLY A 111 20.28 3.53 2.41
C GLY A 111 20.83 4.89 1.99
N LEU A 112 21.19 5.70 2.99
CA LEU A 112 21.61 7.09 2.79
C LEU A 112 23.11 7.16 2.47
N HIS A 113 23.46 7.96 1.47
CA HIS A 113 24.83 8.20 1.01
C HIS A 113 25.08 9.70 0.89
N GLN A 114 26.25 10.15 1.35
CA GLN A 114 26.66 11.54 1.25
C GLN A 114 27.10 11.86 -0.18
N THR A 115 26.67 13.01 -0.68
CA THR A 115 27.04 13.60 -1.97
C THR A 115 27.79 14.91 -1.72
N SER A 116 28.30 15.54 -2.76
CA SER A 116 29.07 16.79 -2.65
C SER A 116 28.28 17.97 -2.09
N ASP A 117 26.95 17.98 -2.22
CA ASP A 117 26.06 19.07 -1.81
C ASP A 117 24.89 18.64 -0.89
N GLY A 118 24.89 17.39 -0.42
CA GLY A 118 23.80 16.86 0.39
C GLY A 118 23.84 15.34 0.51
N TYR A 119 22.68 14.68 0.39
CA TYR A 119 22.59 13.23 0.45
C TYR A 119 21.64 12.69 -0.63
N VAL A 120 21.84 11.42 -0.99
CA VAL A 120 20.88 10.63 -1.74
C VAL A 120 20.54 9.35 -0.98
N ARG A 121 19.33 8.83 -1.18
CA ARG A 121 18.96 7.47 -0.78
C ARG A 121 19.01 6.57 -2.00
N VAL A 122 19.75 5.46 -1.87
CA VAL A 122 19.81 4.38 -2.85
C VAL A 122 18.89 3.26 -2.41
N HIS A 123 18.02 2.79 -3.32
CA HIS A 123 17.19 1.62 -3.10
C HIS A 123 17.74 0.42 -3.88
N ASP A 124 18.02 -0.69 -3.19
CA ASP A 124 18.76 -1.82 -3.75
C ASP A 124 18.15 -3.20 -3.46
N ASN A 125 16.92 -3.26 -2.97
CA ASN A 125 16.22 -4.52 -2.68
C ASN A 125 15.98 -5.39 -3.92
N PHE A 126 16.15 -4.84 -5.14
CA PHE A 126 16.08 -5.61 -6.39
C PHE A 126 17.44 -5.69 -7.08
N PRO A 127 17.85 -6.88 -7.60
CA PRO A 127 19.12 -7.05 -8.31
C PRO A 127 19.32 -6.04 -9.44
N ASN A 128 18.32 -5.80 -10.28
CA ASN A 128 18.43 -4.85 -11.39
C ASN A 128 18.66 -3.40 -10.93
N HIS A 129 18.15 -3.01 -9.76
CA HIS A 129 18.41 -1.68 -9.19
C HIS A 129 19.80 -1.59 -8.57
N ARG A 130 20.23 -2.65 -7.87
CA ARG A 130 21.56 -2.75 -7.27
C ARG A 130 22.66 -2.74 -8.32
N GLU A 131 22.60 -3.65 -9.29
CA GLU A 131 23.61 -3.78 -10.34
C GLU A 131 23.59 -2.57 -11.28
N GLY A 132 22.40 -2.04 -11.60
CA GLY A 132 22.28 -0.81 -12.37
C GLY A 132 22.92 0.40 -11.68
N THR A 133 22.76 0.53 -10.36
CA THR A 133 23.40 1.62 -9.58
C THR A 133 24.93 1.50 -9.61
N LYS A 134 25.47 0.28 -9.41
CA LYS A 134 26.91 0.04 -9.52
C LYS A 134 27.43 0.39 -10.91
N SER A 135 26.72 -0.04 -11.95
CA SER A 135 27.08 0.25 -13.35
C SER A 135 27.07 1.75 -13.64
N LEU A 136 26.04 2.49 -13.20
CA LEU A 136 25.93 3.94 -13.39
C LEU A 136 27.09 4.70 -12.73
N LEU A 137 27.55 4.24 -11.56
CA LEU A 137 28.67 4.83 -10.84
C LEU A 137 30.05 4.37 -11.34
N GLY A 138 30.10 3.46 -12.33
CA GLY A 138 31.34 2.86 -12.83
C GLY A 138 32.03 1.95 -11.79
N CYS A 139 31.26 1.35 -10.88
CA CYS A 139 31.73 0.40 -9.89
C CYS A 139 31.81 -1.02 -10.47
N SER A 140 32.69 -1.85 -9.89
CA SER A 140 32.68 -3.30 -10.13
C SER A 140 31.33 -3.92 -9.70
N PRO A 141 30.86 -5.01 -10.33
CA PRO A 141 29.70 -5.78 -9.86
C PRO A 141 29.84 -6.26 -8.40
N THR A 142 31.07 -6.47 -7.92
CA THR A 142 31.35 -6.89 -6.54
C THR A 142 31.57 -5.73 -5.57
N ALA A 143 31.34 -4.49 -6.02
CA ALA A 143 31.69 -3.31 -5.23
C ALA A 143 30.97 -3.28 -3.88
N THR A 144 31.69 -2.90 -2.84
CA THR A 144 31.16 -2.76 -1.48
C THR A 144 30.36 -1.47 -1.33
N ARG A 145 29.64 -1.34 -0.22
CA ARG A 145 28.89 -0.13 0.10
C ARG A 145 29.80 1.10 0.20
N GLU A 146 30.99 0.94 0.73
CA GLU A 146 32.00 1.99 0.91
C GLU A 146 32.54 2.47 -0.44
N GLU A 147 32.80 1.55 -1.37
CA GLU A 147 33.25 1.89 -2.72
C GLU A 147 32.17 2.64 -3.51
N VAL A 148 30.90 2.20 -3.37
CA VAL A 148 29.74 2.91 -3.92
C VAL A 148 29.61 4.30 -3.30
N ALA A 149 29.70 4.41 -1.98
CA ALA A 149 29.63 5.69 -1.27
C ALA A 149 30.74 6.66 -1.71
N SER A 150 31.96 6.15 -1.91
CA SER A 150 33.09 6.93 -2.43
C SER A 150 32.78 7.54 -3.80
N LYS A 151 32.17 6.77 -4.72
CA LYS A 151 31.75 7.29 -6.02
C LYS A 151 30.63 8.34 -5.89
N ILE A 152 29.63 8.07 -5.05
CA ILE A 152 28.49 8.98 -4.82
C ILE A 152 28.95 10.33 -4.25
N SER A 153 30.00 10.35 -3.41
CA SER A 153 30.49 11.57 -2.75
C SER A 153 30.92 12.68 -3.72
N ALA A 154 31.29 12.33 -4.95
CA ALA A 154 31.69 13.28 -5.99
C ALA A 154 30.50 13.87 -6.77
N TRP A 155 29.30 13.30 -6.64
CA TRP A 155 28.11 13.76 -7.35
C TRP A 155 27.43 14.89 -6.61
N ARG A 156 26.67 15.71 -7.33
CA ARG A 156 25.59 16.50 -6.72
C ARG A 156 24.34 15.64 -6.58
N SER A 157 23.62 15.81 -5.49
CA SER A 157 22.46 14.98 -5.11
C SER A 157 21.38 14.91 -6.20
N VAL A 158 20.94 16.07 -6.70
CA VAL A 158 19.87 16.16 -7.72
C VAL A 158 20.36 15.70 -9.10
N ASP A 159 21.63 15.92 -9.43
CA ASP A 159 22.21 15.45 -10.70
C ASP A 159 22.28 13.92 -10.74
N LEU A 160 22.69 13.29 -9.63
CA LEU A 160 22.69 11.84 -9.49
C LEU A 160 21.26 11.26 -9.52
N GLU A 161 20.31 11.87 -8.81
CA GLU A 161 18.90 11.47 -8.89
C GLU A 161 18.39 11.51 -10.34
N SER A 162 18.62 12.61 -11.05
CA SER A 162 18.13 12.80 -12.43
C SER A 162 18.77 11.78 -13.37
N THR A 163 20.09 11.60 -13.28
CA THR A 163 20.83 10.61 -14.07
C THR A 163 20.33 9.19 -13.80
N ALA A 164 20.05 8.86 -12.53
CA ALA A 164 19.51 7.56 -12.15
C ALA A 164 18.11 7.34 -12.73
N VAL A 165 17.22 8.34 -12.66
CA VAL A 165 15.87 8.29 -13.24
C VAL A 165 15.92 8.07 -14.75
N ASP A 166 16.80 8.78 -15.46
CA ASP A 166 16.97 8.64 -16.91
C ASP A 166 17.47 7.25 -17.31
N ASN A 167 18.19 6.57 -16.41
CA ASN A 167 18.65 5.19 -16.56
C ASN A 167 17.69 4.14 -15.96
N ASN A 168 16.44 4.51 -15.67
CA ASN A 168 15.41 3.64 -15.09
C ASN A 168 15.77 3.04 -13.70
N LEU A 169 16.65 3.71 -12.96
CA LEU A 169 17.04 3.37 -11.59
C LEU A 169 16.24 4.17 -10.57
N VAL A 170 16.49 3.88 -9.28
CA VAL A 170 15.73 4.41 -8.15
C VAL A 170 16.68 4.94 -7.09
N ILE A 171 17.07 6.20 -7.27
CA ILE A 171 17.82 7.00 -6.31
C ILE A 171 17.01 8.27 -6.07
N ALA A 172 16.94 8.75 -4.83
CA ALA A 172 16.24 9.98 -4.49
C ALA A 172 17.17 10.94 -3.74
N ALA A 173 17.24 12.20 -4.17
CA ALA A 173 17.92 13.24 -3.42
C ALA A 173 17.13 13.56 -2.13
N LEU A 174 17.85 13.62 -1.02
CA LEU A 174 17.31 14.06 0.26
C LEU A 174 16.99 15.54 0.17
N ARG A 175 15.76 15.91 0.54
CA ARG A 175 15.28 17.29 0.47
C ARG A 175 14.67 17.71 1.80
N THR A 176 14.66 19.01 2.08
CA THR A 176 13.81 19.63 3.11
C THR A 176 12.39 19.85 2.56
N TYR A 177 11.45 20.28 3.41
CA TYR A 177 10.11 20.64 2.93
C TYR A 177 10.12 21.83 1.99
N GLU A 178 10.91 22.86 2.26
CA GLU A 178 11.03 24.06 1.41
C GLU A 178 11.52 23.68 0.02
N GLN A 179 12.50 22.77 -0.05
CA GLN A 179 13.02 22.26 -1.31
C GLN A 179 12.01 21.38 -2.07
N TRP A 180 11.19 20.60 -1.35
CA TRP A 180 10.14 19.79 -1.94
C TRP A 180 8.98 20.64 -2.48
N ASP A 181 8.45 21.55 -1.66
CA ASP A 181 7.21 22.29 -1.92
C ASP A 181 7.31 23.23 -3.13
N VAL A 182 8.52 23.67 -3.49
CA VAL A 182 8.73 24.46 -4.71
C VAL A 182 8.59 23.64 -6.00
N LEU A 183 8.76 22.31 -5.92
CA LEU A 183 8.76 21.45 -7.11
C LEU A 183 7.38 21.36 -7.77
N PRO A 184 7.31 21.29 -9.12
CA PRO A 184 6.05 21.08 -9.82
C PRO A 184 5.36 19.76 -9.42
N GLN A 185 6.12 18.73 -9.05
CA GLN A 185 5.52 17.47 -8.59
C GLN A 185 4.79 17.63 -7.26
N ALA A 186 5.39 18.32 -6.27
CA ALA A 186 4.76 18.54 -4.96
C ALA A 186 3.40 19.24 -5.10
N LYS A 187 3.33 20.22 -6.00
CA LYS A 187 2.11 20.99 -6.31
C LYS A 187 1.05 20.16 -7.04
N ALA A 188 1.46 19.15 -7.81
CA ALA A 188 0.53 18.30 -8.59
C ALA A 188 -0.14 17.20 -7.76
N ILE A 189 0.41 16.87 -6.58
CA ILE A 189 -0.16 15.86 -5.69
C ILE A 189 -1.41 16.41 -5.02
N ALA A 190 -2.51 15.68 -5.13
CA ALA A 190 -3.79 16.05 -4.53
C ALA A 190 -3.73 16.03 -2.99
N ASP A 191 -4.51 16.92 -2.36
CA ASP A 191 -4.62 16.99 -0.89
C ASP A 191 -5.46 15.86 -0.28
N PHE A 192 -6.21 15.13 -1.12
CA PHE A 192 -7.03 13.99 -0.75
C PHE A 192 -6.37 12.70 -1.27
N PRO A 193 -6.15 11.67 -0.42
CA PRO A 193 -5.26 10.55 -0.75
C PRO A 193 -5.90 9.48 -1.65
N ILE A 194 -7.23 9.49 -1.81
CA ILE A 194 -7.98 8.49 -2.59
C ILE A 194 -8.69 9.20 -3.75
N LEU A 195 -8.15 9.08 -4.96
CA LEU A 195 -8.76 9.69 -6.14
C LEU A 195 -9.70 8.69 -6.82
N LEU A 196 -10.97 9.04 -6.90
CA LEU A 196 -12.02 8.20 -7.48
C LEU A 196 -12.65 8.90 -8.70
N ARG A 197 -12.78 8.19 -9.82
CA ARG A 197 -13.33 8.74 -11.08
C ARG A 197 -14.14 7.68 -11.84
N LYS A 198 -15.34 8.02 -12.31
CA LYS A 198 -16.09 7.18 -13.26
C LYS A 198 -15.42 7.24 -14.65
N ILE A 199 -15.15 6.09 -15.25
CA ILE A 199 -14.39 5.92 -16.51
C ILE A 199 -15.17 5.16 -17.61
N GLY A 200 -16.40 4.75 -17.33
CA GLY A 200 -17.27 4.11 -18.31
C GLY A 200 -18.66 3.88 -17.75
N ASP A 201 -19.61 3.59 -18.63
CA ASP A 201 -20.98 3.27 -18.25
C ASP A 201 -21.19 1.76 -18.12
N ALA A 202 -22.01 1.39 -17.15
CA ALA A 202 -22.45 0.03 -16.87
C ALA A 202 -23.69 0.09 -15.96
N PRO A 203 -24.54 -0.96 -15.94
CA PRO A 203 -25.69 -1.02 -15.04
C PRO A 203 -25.29 -0.87 -13.56
N ALA A 204 -26.19 -0.28 -12.76
CA ALA A 204 -26.06 -0.25 -11.32
C ALA A 204 -26.35 -1.61 -10.70
N GLY A 205 -25.63 -1.94 -9.63
CA GLY A 205 -25.81 -3.16 -8.85
C GLY A 205 -24.49 -3.77 -8.40
N LEU A 206 -24.55 -4.60 -7.35
CA LEU A 206 -23.42 -5.44 -6.97
C LEU A 206 -23.26 -6.59 -7.98
N PRO A 207 -22.03 -7.11 -8.20
CA PRO A 207 -21.84 -8.35 -8.93
C PRO A 207 -22.75 -9.47 -8.38
N ALA A 208 -23.43 -10.21 -9.25
CA ALA A 208 -24.43 -11.20 -8.86
C ALA A 208 -23.91 -12.30 -7.91
N ARG A 209 -22.59 -12.56 -7.92
CA ARG A 209 -21.92 -13.51 -7.02
C ARG A 209 -21.85 -13.02 -5.57
N ILE A 210 -21.98 -11.72 -5.33
CA ILE A 210 -22.04 -11.12 -4.00
C ILE A 210 -23.48 -11.31 -3.47
N GLY A 211 -23.79 -12.54 -3.08
CA GLY A 211 -25.11 -12.95 -2.58
C GLY A 211 -25.34 -12.64 -1.09
N PRO A 212 -26.60 -12.69 -0.61
CA PRO A 212 -26.93 -12.44 0.78
C PRO A 212 -26.36 -13.52 1.72
N HIS A 213 -26.26 -13.20 3.02
CA HIS A 213 -25.90 -14.14 4.10
C HIS A 213 -24.51 -14.80 4.01
N ALA A 214 -23.58 -14.24 3.25
CA ALA A 214 -22.20 -14.72 3.27
C ALA A 214 -21.48 -14.37 4.58
N ASP A 215 -20.56 -15.26 4.97
CA ASP A 215 -19.74 -15.21 6.20
C ASP A 215 -18.80 -13.99 6.29
N LYS A 216 -18.45 -13.40 5.14
CA LYS A 216 -17.59 -12.22 5.04
C LYS A 216 -18.17 -11.13 4.14
N CYS A 217 -17.73 -9.89 4.34
CA CYS A 217 -18.24 -8.68 3.67
C CYS A 217 -18.13 -8.71 2.14
N LEU A 218 -17.02 -9.20 1.60
CA LEU A 218 -16.67 -9.15 0.16
C LEU A 218 -16.72 -10.52 -0.52
N ARG A 219 -17.30 -11.54 0.14
CA ARG A 219 -17.49 -12.86 -0.47
C ARG A 219 -18.20 -12.76 -1.82
N GLY A 220 -17.62 -13.38 -2.85
CA GLY A 220 -18.11 -13.36 -4.23
C GLY A 220 -17.46 -12.28 -5.13
N LEU A 221 -16.72 -11.33 -4.56
CA LEU A 221 -15.96 -10.33 -5.31
C LEU A 221 -14.72 -10.98 -5.94
N ARG A 222 -14.52 -10.81 -7.25
CA ARG A 222 -13.33 -11.32 -7.97
C ARG A 222 -12.33 -10.20 -8.22
N VAL A 223 -11.08 -10.40 -7.80
CA VAL A 223 -10.00 -9.40 -7.88
C VAL A 223 -8.82 -9.99 -8.63
N LEU A 224 -8.45 -9.36 -9.75
CA LEU A 224 -7.23 -9.70 -10.50
C LEU A 224 -6.15 -8.69 -10.14
N GLU A 225 -5.10 -9.16 -9.46
CA GLU A 225 -4.05 -8.32 -8.89
C GLU A 225 -2.72 -8.54 -9.63
N LEU A 226 -2.17 -7.47 -10.22
CA LEU A 226 -0.82 -7.42 -10.78
C LEU A 226 0.02 -6.41 -9.99
N SER A 227 0.59 -6.84 -8.88
CA SER A 227 1.43 -5.99 -8.02
C SER A 227 2.59 -6.71 -7.38
N ARG A 228 3.46 -5.94 -6.73
CA ARG A 228 4.68 -6.39 -6.04
C ARG A 228 4.92 -5.52 -4.80
N VAL A 229 5.80 -5.98 -3.91
CA VAL A 229 6.27 -5.25 -2.71
C VAL A 229 5.19 -5.18 -1.63
N ILE A 230 4.76 -3.99 -1.16
CA ILE A 230 3.92 -3.84 0.03
C ILE A 230 2.56 -3.22 -0.30
N ALA A 231 2.52 -1.97 -0.79
CA ALA A 231 1.28 -1.20 -0.83
C ALA A 231 0.12 -1.85 -1.60
N ALA A 232 0.34 -2.23 -2.87
CA ALA A 232 -0.70 -2.88 -3.66
C ALA A 232 -0.97 -4.33 -3.22
N PRO A 233 0.04 -5.15 -2.85
CA PRO A 233 -0.20 -6.47 -2.26
C PRO A 233 -0.99 -6.45 -0.95
N LEU A 234 -0.78 -5.43 -0.10
CA LEU A 234 -1.57 -5.20 1.10
C LEU A 234 -3.03 -4.91 0.75
N CYS A 235 -3.30 -4.09 -0.27
CA CYS A 235 -4.67 -3.87 -0.75
C CYS A 235 -5.36 -5.20 -1.11
N GLY A 236 -4.67 -6.07 -1.85
CA GLY A 236 -5.19 -7.40 -2.17
C GLY A 236 -5.43 -8.26 -0.93
N LYS A 237 -4.47 -8.27 0.02
CA LYS A 237 -4.58 -8.97 1.30
C LYS A 237 -5.80 -8.46 2.10
N THR A 238 -6.02 -7.15 2.17
CA THR A 238 -7.18 -6.56 2.87
C THR A 238 -8.50 -7.01 2.24
N LEU A 239 -8.62 -7.00 0.91
CA LEU A 239 -9.84 -7.47 0.23
C LEU A 239 -10.07 -8.96 0.46
N ALA A 240 -9.00 -9.77 0.42
CA ALA A 240 -9.05 -11.21 0.71
C ALA A 240 -9.42 -11.50 2.16
N ALA A 241 -8.93 -10.72 3.12
CA ALA A 241 -9.29 -10.84 4.53
C ALA A 241 -10.79 -10.64 4.76
N HIS A 242 -11.44 -9.79 3.94
CA HIS A 242 -12.89 -9.62 3.90
C HIS A 242 -13.60 -10.59 2.94
N GLY A 243 -12.92 -11.60 2.40
CA GLY A 243 -13.52 -12.73 1.66
C GLY A 243 -13.54 -12.62 0.15
N ALA A 244 -12.91 -11.61 -0.45
CA ALA A 244 -12.76 -11.53 -1.90
C ALA A 244 -11.90 -12.69 -2.44
N ASP A 245 -12.23 -13.21 -3.62
CA ASP A 245 -11.37 -14.14 -4.36
C ASP A 245 -10.31 -13.34 -5.12
N VAL A 246 -9.08 -13.35 -4.62
CA VAL A 246 -7.96 -12.59 -5.17
C VAL A 246 -7.00 -13.51 -5.88
N LEU A 247 -6.91 -13.34 -7.21
CA LEU A 247 -5.88 -13.94 -8.05
C LEU A 247 -4.72 -12.94 -8.17
N TRP A 248 -3.62 -13.24 -7.47
CA TRP A 248 -2.37 -12.50 -7.55
C TRP A 248 -1.50 -13.07 -8.67
N VAL A 249 -1.37 -12.30 -9.74
CA VAL A 249 -0.59 -12.66 -10.93
C VAL A 249 0.86 -12.24 -10.76
N THR A 250 1.75 -13.23 -10.86
CA THR A 250 3.21 -13.04 -10.92
C THR A 250 3.74 -13.48 -12.29
N SER A 251 5.06 -13.48 -12.47
CA SER A 251 5.71 -13.89 -13.72
C SER A 251 6.87 -14.81 -13.41
N PRO A 252 7.10 -15.87 -14.22
CA PRO A 252 8.23 -16.78 -14.04
C PRO A 252 9.60 -16.10 -14.21
N TYR A 253 9.64 -14.88 -14.75
CA TYR A 253 10.87 -14.12 -15.01
C TYR A 253 11.05 -12.91 -14.09
N LEU A 254 10.17 -12.70 -13.12
CA LEU A 254 10.33 -11.67 -12.09
C LEU A 254 10.85 -12.32 -10.80
N PRO A 255 11.79 -11.66 -10.08
CA PRO A 255 12.33 -12.24 -8.86
C PRO A 255 11.28 -12.29 -7.74
N ASP A 256 11.26 -13.38 -6.99
CA ASP A 256 10.49 -13.48 -5.76
C ASP A 256 11.04 -12.52 -4.69
N LEU A 257 10.18 -12.09 -3.79
CA LEU A 257 10.49 -11.33 -2.58
C LEU A 257 9.99 -12.14 -1.38
N PRO A 258 10.63 -13.25 -1.03
CA PRO A 258 10.07 -14.24 -0.09
C PRO A 258 9.69 -13.66 1.27
N ASP A 259 10.39 -12.61 1.73
CA ASP A 259 10.12 -11.95 3.00
C ASP A 259 8.81 -11.15 2.99
N LEU A 260 8.40 -10.66 1.82
CA LEU A 260 7.17 -9.87 1.65
C LEU A 260 6.04 -10.73 1.07
N ASP A 261 6.34 -11.54 0.05
CA ASP A 261 5.35 -12.32 -0.70
C ASP A 261 4.63 -13.34 0.19
N ARG A 262 5.31 -13.88 1.21
CA ARG A 262 4.69 -14.78 2.19
C ARG A 262 3.66 -14.05 3.04
N GLU A 263 4.03 -12.91 3.62
CA GLU A 263 3.11 -12.12 4.46
C GLU A 263 1.93 -11.56 3.66
N PHE A 264 2.22 -10.95 2.50
CA PHE A 264 1.17 -10.34 1.68
C PHE A 264 0.42 -11.33 0.79
N GLY A 265 0.86 -12.59 0.71
CA GLY A 265 0.16 -13.68 0.03
C GLY A 265 -1.00 -14.27 0.82
N CYS A 266 -1.12 -13.93 2.12
CA CYS A 266 -2.19 -14.41 2.98
C CYS A 266 -3.57 -14.07 2.41
N GLY A 267 -4.43 -15.07 2.28
CA GLY A 267 -5.79 -14.96 1.71
C GLY A 267 -5.85 -15.00 0.18
N LYS A 268 -4.72 -14.94 -0.53
CA LYS A 268 -4.67 -14.84 -1.99
C LYS A 268 -4.27 -16.16 -2.64
N ARG A 269 -4.70 -16.34 -3.89
CA ARG A 269 -4.24 -17.42 -4.78
C ARG A 269 -3.25 -16.85 -5.77
N THR A 270 -2.12 -17.51 -5.96
CA THR A 270 -1.00 -17.00 -6.77
C THR A 270 -0.85 -17.78 -8.06
N ILE A 271 -0.92 -17.08 -9.19
CA ILE A 271 -0.84 -17.66 -10.53
C ILE A 271 0.27 -16.97 -11.33
N GLN A 272 0.81 -17.65 -12.34
CA GLN A 272 1.89 -17.12 -13.16
C GLN A 272 1.48 -16.96 -14.62
N PHE A 273 1.85 -15.83 -15.21
CA PHE A 273 1.77 -15.60 -16.65
C PHE A 273 3.07 -15.00 -17.17
N ASP A 274 3.55 -15.48 -18.32
CA ASP A 274 4.48 -14.72 -19.15
C ASP A 274 3.70 -13.85 -20.14
N LEU A 275 3.64 -12.54 -19.88
CA LEU A 275 2.92 -11.60 -20.74
C LEU A 275 3.65 -11.28 -22.06
N ASN A 276 4.78 -11.93 -22.35
CA ASN A 276 5.39 -11.92 -23.67
C ASN A 276 4.83 -13.04 -24.56
N GLU A 277 4.19 -14.06 -23.98
CA GLU A 277 3.53 -15.13 -24.70
C GLU A 277 2.07 -14.74 -24.99
N GLU A 278 1.65 -14.87 -26.25
CA GLU A 278 0.30 -14.50 -26.70
C GLU A 278 -0.77 -15.36 -26.01
N LYS A 279 -0.47 -16.65 -25.82
CA LYS A 279 -1.36 -17.60 -25.13
C LYS A 279 -1.63 -17.18 -23.68
N ASP A 280 -0.58 -16.87 -22.93
CA ASP A 280 -0.68 -16.45 -21.53
C ASP A 280 -1.39 -15.10 -21.42
N SER A 281 -1.13 -14.17 -22.35
CA SER A 281 -1.85 -12.90 -22.44
C SER A 281 -3.35 -13.12 -22.68
N ALA A 282 -3.73 -14.01 -23.61
CA ALA A 282 -5.14 -14.33 -23.90
C ALA A 282 -5.85 -15.00 -22.71
N GLU A 283 -5.16 -15.89 -21.99
CA GLU A 283 -5.68 -16.53 -20.77
C GLU A 283 -5.86 -15.50 -19.64
N LEU A 284 -4.90 -14.59 -19.44
CA LEU A 284 -5.05 -13.47 -18.50
C LEU A 284 -6.29 -12.62 -18.83
N PHE A 285 -6.49 -12.26 -20.11
CA PHE A 285 -7.65 -11.48 -20.53
C PHE A 285 -8.97 -12.23 -20.31
N THR A 286 -8.97 -13.56 -20.38
CA THR A 286 -10.14 -14.39 -20.04
C THR A 286 -10.49 -14.25 -18.56
N LEU A 287 -9.50 -14.34 -17.66
CA LEU A 287 -9.71 -14.07 -16.23
C LEU A 287 -10.15 -12.63 -15.97
N LEU A 288 -9.55 -11.66 -16.66
CA LEU A 288 -9.89 -10.24 -16.53
C LEU A 288 -11.34 -9.95 -16.96
N ASN A 289 -11.87 -10.64 -17.97
CA ASN A 289 -13.27 -10.48 -18.38
C ASN A 289 -14.25 -10.82 -17.25
N ASP A 290 -13.84 -11.72 -16.35
CA ASP A 290 -14.62 -12.17 -15.21
C ASP A 290 -14.31 -11.49 -13.88
N ALA A 291 -13.26 -10.66 -13.83
CA ALA A 291 -12.93 -9.87 -12.64
C ALA A 291 -13.95 -8.76 -12.38
N ASP A 292 -14.10 -8.34 -11.12
CA ASP A 292 -14.85 -7.14 -10.76
C ASP A 292 -13.88 -5.98 -10.49
N VAL A 293 -12.68 -6.32 -10.02
CA VAL A 293 -11.60 -5.38 -9.72
C VAL A 293 -10.32 -5.81 -10.45
N PHE A 294 -9.63 -4.85 -11.05
CA PHE A 294 -8.25 -4.99 -11.53
C PHE A 294 -7.35 -4.08 -10.70
N ILE A 295 -6.34 -4.65 -10.03
CA ILE A 295 -5.36 -3.92 -9.23
C ILE A 295 -4.03 -3.94 -9.96
N GLN A 296 -3.35 -2.80 -10.06
CA GLN A 296 -1.95 -2.75 -10.42
C GLN A 296 -1.08 -1.92 -9.48
N GLY A 297 0.17 -2.38 -9.31
CA GLY A 297 1.23 -1.66 -8.60
C GLY A 297 2.54 -1.52 -9.39
N TYR A 298 2.51 -1.77 -10.70
CA TYR A 298 3.67 -1.56 -11.57
C TYR A 298 3.84 -0.08 -11.92
N ARG A 299 5.02 0.28 -12.44
CA ARG A 299 5.30 1.64 -12.94
C ARG A 299 4.18 2.06 -13.91
N PRO A 300 3.58 3.25 -13.74
CA PRO A 300 2.57 3.77 -14.66
C PRO A 300 3.03 3.69 -16.12
N GLY A 301 2.15 3.17 -16.98
CA GLY A 301 2.43 2.87 -18.39
C GLY A 301 2.90 1.44 -18.68
N SER A 302 3.50 0.72 -17.70
CA SER A 302 4.11 -0.59 -17.95
C SER A 302 3.12 -1.70 -18.31
N LEU A 303 1.93 -1.71 -17.71
CA LEU A 303 0.86 -2.65 -18.06
C LEU A 303 -0.04 -2.09 -19.16
N ALA A 304 -0.15 -0.76 -19.27
CA ALA A 304 -0.88 -0.10 -20.35
C ALA A 304 -0.31 -0.45 -21.72
N SER A 305 1.02 -0.54 -21.86
CA SER A 305 1.68 -1.00 -23.10
C SER A 305 1.38 -2.46 -23.46
N ARG A 306 0.80 -3.24 -22.53
CA ARG A 306 0.34 -4.62 -22.72
C ARG A 306 -1.19 -4.72 -22.85
N GLY A 307 -1.88 -3.61 -23.10
CA GLY A 307 -3.34 -3.57 -23.28
C GLY A 307 -4.16 -3.61 -21.99
N LEU A 308 -3.52 -3.35 -20.83
CA LEU A 308 -4.15 -3.32 -19.51
C LEU A 308 -4.31 -1.88 -18.99
N SER A 309 -4.53 -0.90 -19.87
CA SER A 309 -4.94 0.44 -19.43
C SER A 309 -6.42 0.44 -19.04
N PRO A 310 -6.84 1.30 -18.10
CA PRO A 310 -8.26 1.39 -17.72
C PRO A 310 -9.20 1.57 -18.92
N GLU A 311 -8.81 2.39 -19.89
CA GLU A 311 -9.59 2.65 -21.10
C GLU A 311 -9.74 1.39 -21.96
N GLU A 312 -8.68 0.62 -22.15
CA GLU A 312 -8.73 -0.63 -22.94
C GLU A 312 -9.49 -1.73 -22.20
N ILE A 313 -9.37 -1.80 -20.88
CA ILE A 313 -10.12 -2.77 -20.07
C ILE A 313 -11.63 -2.47 -20.11
N VAL A 314 -12.03 -1.21 -20.00
CA VAL A 314 -13.44 -0.81 -20.11
C VAL A 314 -14.00 -1.14 -21.50
N LYS A 315 -13.27 -0.83 -22.58
CA LYS A 315 -13.69 -1.15 -23.96
C LYS A 315 -13.91 -2.65 -24.19
N ARG A 316 -13.11 -3.50 -23.55
CA ARG A 316 -13.20 -4.97 -23.67
C ARG A 316 -14.45 -5.56 -23.03
N ARG A 317 -15.08 -4.83 -22.10
CA ARG A 317 -16.21 -5.35 -21.30
C ARG A 317 -17.45 -4.47 -21.44
N PRO A 318 -18.01 -4.33 -22.66
CA PRO A 318 -19.22 -3.56 -22.84
C PRO A 318 -20.34 -4.17 -21.99
N ASN A 319 -21.05 -3.33 -21.23
CA ASN A 319 -22.17 -3.69 -20.34
C ASN A 319 -21.82 -4.32 -18.99
N ARG A 320 -20.53 -4.38 -18.60
CA ARG A 320 -20.13 -4.83 -17.25
C ARG A 320 -19.12 -3.87 -16.63
N GLY A 321 -19.50 -3.29 -15.49
CA GLY A 321 -18.65 -2.37 -14.75
C GLY A 321 -17.35 -3.03 -14.29
N ILE A 322 -16.25 -2.28 -14.27
CA ILE A 322 -14.98 -2.68 -13.64
C ILE A 322 -14.47 -1.59 -12.71
N ILE A 323 -13.77 -1.97 -11.65
CA ILE A 323 -12.95 -1.07 -10.85
C ILE A 323 -11.48 -1.27 -11.23
N CYS A 324 -10.85 -0.25 -11.82
CA CYS A 324 -9.41 -0.23 -12.11
C CYS A 324 -8.66 0.55 -11.02
N ALA A 325 -7.97 -0.15 -10.14
CA ALA A 325 -7.22 0.41 -9.03
C ALA A 325 -5.72 0.48 -9.32
N ASN A 326 -5.13 1.66 -9.11
CA ASN A 326 -3.73 1.94 -9.44
C ASN A 326 -3.00 2.46 -8.21
N MET A 327 -1.94 1.76 -7.83
CA MET A 327 -0.95 2.22 -6.85
C MET A 327 0.28 2.77 -7.57
N SER A 328 0.75 3.94 -7.15
CA SER A 328 1.94 4.57 -7.73
C SER A 328 2.76 5.32 -6.66
N ALA A 329 4.02 5.64 -6.97
CA ALA A 329 4.84 6.40 -6.03
C ALA A 329 4.38 7.87 -5.91
N TYR A 330 4.15 8.54 -7.04
CA TYR A 330 4.00 10.01 -7.08
C TYR A 330 2.62 10.50 -7.54
N GLY A 331 1.68 9.60 -7.84
CA GLY A 331 0.33 9.93 -8.26
C GLY A 331 0.19 10.09 -9.79
N PRO A 332 -1.04 10.23 -10.28
CA PRO A 332 -1.32 10.25 -11.71
C PRO A 332 -0.94 11.58 -12.40
N ASN A 333 -0.62 12.63 -11.64
CA ASN A 333 -0.39 13.98 -12.14
C ASN A 333 1.05 14.45 -11.87
N GLY A 334 1.48 15.43 -12.66
CA GLY A 334 2.79 16.07 -12.51
C GLY A 334 3.92 15.35 -13.25
N PRO A 335 5.12 15.97 -13.28
CA PRO A 335 6.25 15.49 -14.08
C PRO A 335 6.83 14.16 -13.59
N TRP A 336 6.51 13.71 -12.38
CA TRP A 336 6.99 12.45 -11.81
C TRP A 336 5.95 11.33 -11.85
N SER A 337 4.79 11.56 -12.47
CA SER A 337 3.68 10.60 -12.57
C SER A 337 4.08 9.25 -13.17
N THR A 338 5.12 9.20 -13.99
CA THR A 338 5.66 7.97 -14.60
C THR A 338 6.93 7.44 -13.94
N ARG A 339 7.39 8.04 -12.82
CA ARG A 339 8.62 7.60 -12.13
C ARG A 339 8.36 6.35 -11.29
N ARG A 340 9.40 5.53 -11.14
CA ARG A 340 9.47 4.46 -10.14
C ARG A 340 9.67 5.10 -8.77
N GLY A 341 9.20 4.45 -7.71
CA GLY A 341 9.48 4.88 -6.35
C GLY A 341 9.08 3.83 -5.33
N PHE A 342 9.53 4.04 -4.11
CA PHE A 342 9.31 3.21 -2.94
C PHE A 342 9.04 4.15 -1.77
N ASP A 343 8.39 3.66 -0.73
CA ASP A 343 8.06 4.46 0.46
C ASP A 343 9.29 5.23 0.98
N SER A 344 10.39 4.53 1.26
CA SER A 344 11.64 5.17 1.71
C SER A 344 12.17 6.28 0.79
N LEU A 345 11.98 6.18 -0.53
CA LEU A 345 12.39 7.21 -1.48
C LEU A 345 11.44 8.40 -1.47
N VAL A 346 10.14 8.14 -1.32
CA VAL A 346 9.14 9.21 -1.15
C VAL A 346 9.38 9.97 0.14
N GLN A 347 9.66 9.29 1.27
CA GLN A 347 10.05 9.96 2.52
C GLN A 347 11.32 10.81 2.36
N THR A 348 12.28 10.33 1.56
CA THR A 348 13.56 11.01 1.34
C THR A 348 13.38 12.28 0.49
N CYS A 349 12.67 12.19 -0.63
CA CYS A 349 12.54 13.33 -1.53
C CYS A 349 11.53 14.38 -1.07
N SER A 350 10.64 14.04 -0.13
CA SER A 350 9.51 14.88 0.24
C SER A 350 9.73 15.82 1.43
N GLY A 351 10.91 15.82 2.05
CA GLY A 351 11.14 16.56 3.30
C GLY A 351 10.94 15.75 4.57
N MET A 352 10.26 14.59 4.51
CA MET A 352 9.86 13.88 5.72
C MET A 352 11.03 13.44 6.58
N ASN A 353 12.07 12.86 5.95
CA ASN A 353 13.20 12.33 6.72
C ASN A 353 14.05 13.43 7.37
N VAL A 354 14.14 14.61 6.76
CA VAL A 354 14.82 15.78 7.37
C VAL A 354 14.02 16.25 8.58
N SER A 355 12.72 16.50 8.41
CA SER A 355 11.84 16.96 9.50
C SER A 355 11.81 15.96 10.67
N GLU A 356 11.79 14.65 10.40
CA GLU A 356 11.86 13.62 11.44
C GLU A 356 13.18 13.67 12.23
N ALA A 357 14.30 13.92 11.55
CA ALA A 357 15.62 14.03 12.18
C ALA A 357 15.73 15.30 13.04
N GLU A 358 15.18 16.42 12.58
CA GLU A 358 15.12 17.68 13.31
C GLU A 358 14.33 17.53 14.62
N HIS A 359 13.15 16.90 14.58
CA HIS A 359 12.34 16.65 15.78
C HIS A 359 13.03 15.69 16.77
N PHE A 360 13.75 14.68 16.26
CA PHE A 360 14.50 13.78 17.11
C PHE A 360 15.70 14.45 17.80
N GLY A 361 16.32 15.44 17.14
CA GLY A 361 17.31 16.33 17.77
C GLY A 361 18.70 15.72 18.00
N ALA A 362 19.06 14.62 17.34
CA ALA A 362 20.37 13.96 17.50
C ALA A 362 21.42 14.35 16.43
N GLY A 363 21.16 15.39 15.64
CA GLY A 363 22.10 15.89 14.63
C GLY A 363 22.25 15.00 13.38
N GLU A 364 21.30 14.09 13.14
CA GLU A 364 21.28 13.26 11.94
C GLU A 364 20.79 14.05 10.72
N ALA A 365 21.30 13.71 9.53
CA ALA A 365 20.84 14.35 8.29
C ALA A 365 19.42 13.92 7.90
N ALA A 366 19.02 12.69 8.24
CA ALA A 366 17.74 12.11 7.90
C ALA A 366 17.38 10.93 8.79
N ARG A 367 16.13 10.86 9.23
CA ARG A 367 15.56 9.75 10.02
C ARG A 367 14.38 9.12 9.29
N ALA A 368 14.40 7.80 9.12
CA ALA A 368 13.28 7.07 8.54
C ALA A 368 12.15 6.91 9.56
N LEU A 369 10.91 6.81 9.08
CA LEU A 369 9.79 6.39 9.92
C LEU A 369 10.02 4.96 10.48
N PRO A 370 9.38 4.60 11.62
CA PRO A 370 9.56 3.29 12.24
C PRO A 370 9.07 2.10 11.38
N CYS A 371 8.25 2.39 10.36
CA CYS A 371 7.68 1.40 9.43
C CYS A 371 7.53 2.00 8.02
N GLN A 372 7.15 1.17 7.04
CA GLN A 372 6.76 1.66 5.70
C GLN A 372 5.32 2.21 5.75
N ALA A 373 5.13 3.30 6.50
CA ALA A 373 3.82 3.86 6.80
C ALA A 373 3.05 4.32 5.56
N LEU A 374 3.75 4.79 4.52
CA LEU A 374 3.15 5.23 3.27
C LEU A 374 2.65 4.04 2.45
N ASP A 375 3.43 2.95 2.43
CA ASP A 375 3.01 1.71 1.77
C ASP A 375 1.80 1.10 2.47
N HIS A 376 1.84 0.98 3.81
CA HIS A 376 0.76 0.38 4.60
C HIS A 376 -0.55 1.19 4.50
N ALA A 377 -0.50 2.49 4.80
CA ALA A 377 -1.68 3.34 4.67
C ALA A 377 -2.15 3.43 3.20
N GLY A 378 -1.21 3.44 2.24
CA GLY A 378 -1.52 3.39 0.81
C GLY A 378 -2.32 2.15 0.41
N GLY A 379 -1.94 0.98 0.91
CA GLY A 379 -2.67 -0.27 0.67
C GLY A 379 -4.09 -0.24 1.22
N TYR A 380 -4.28 0.18 2.47
CA TYR A 380 -5.60 0.34 3.06
C TYR A 380 -6.46 1.40 2.36
N PHE A 381 -5.86 2.52 1.96
CA PHE A 381 -6.55 3.55 1.17
C PHE A 381 -6.93 3.06 -0.22
N LEU A 382 -6.11 2.22 -0.87
CA LEU A 382 -6.48 1.63 -2.17
C LEU A 382 -7.64 0.64 -2.01
N ALA A 383 -7.62 -0.21 -0.98
CA ALA A 383 -8.72 -1.11 -0.66
C ALA A 383 -10.00 -0.32 -0.34
N SER A 384 -9.89 0.76 0.43
CA SER A 384 -10.99 1.68 0.72
C SER A 384 -11.54 2.31 -0.56
N GLY A 385 -10.67 2.83 -1.44
CA GLY A 385 -11.11 3.38 -2.72
C GLY A 385 -11.82 2.36 -3.60
N ILE A 386 -11.38 1.09 -3.60
CA ILE A 386 -12.07 -0.01 -4.31
C ILE A 386 -13.45 -0.27 -3.71
N MET A 387 -13.57 -0.37 -2.39
CA MET A 387 -14.87 -0.61 -1.75
C MET A 387 -15.82 0.58 -1.90
N ALA A 388 -15.30 1.81 -1.88
CA ALA A 388 -16.08 3.02 -2.19
C ALA A 388 -16.54 3.00 -3.66
N ALA A 389 -15.67 2.62 -4.60
CA ALA A 389 -16.03 2.43 -5.99
C ALA A 389 -17.09 1.34 -6.17
N LEU A 390 -17.00 0.23 -5.43
CA LEU A 390 -17.97 -0.86 -5.44
C LEU A 390 -19.34 -0.40 -4.92
N TYR A 391 -19.36 0.41 -3.86
CA TYR A 391 -20.57 1.05 -3.36
C TYR A 391 -21.20 1.93 -4.46
N LYS A 392 -20.39 2.76 -5.13
CA LYS A 392 -20.85 3.60 -6.24
C LYS A 392 -21.29 2.80 -7.46
N GLN A 393 -20.65 1.69 -7.80
CA GLN A 393 -21.15 0.77 -8.83
C GLN A 393 -22.53 0.24 -8.46
N ALA A 394 -22.74 -0.11 -7.20
CA ALA A 394 -24.01 -0.65 -6.74
C ALA A 394 -25.15 0.38 -6.81
N THR A 395 -24.87 1.66 -6.53
CA THR A 395 -25.90 2.71 -6.43
C THR A 395 -26.01 3.60 -7.67
N GLU A 396 -24.92 3.80 -8.41
CA GLU A 396 -24.80 4.72 -9.55
C GLU A 396 -24.43 4.00 -10.86
N GLY A 397 -23.97 2.75 -10.80
CA GLY A 397 -23.43 2.00 -11.94
C GLY A 397 -22.06 2.47 -12.41
N GLY A 398 -21.67 2.04 -13.60
CA GLY A 398 -20.43 2.46 -14.25
C GLY A 398 -19.19 1.60 -13.98
N SER A 399 -18.13 1.96 -14.68
CA SER A 399 -16.75 1.55 -14.40
C SER A 399 -16.03 2.69 -13.71
N TRP A 400 -15.15 2.36 -12.76
CA TRP A 400 -14.50 3.33 -11.89
C TRP A 400 -12.99 3.12 -11.88
N GLN A 401 -12.27 4.22 -11.73
CA GLN A 401 -10.83 4.22 -11.52
C GLN A 401 -10.52 4.74 -10.13
N VAL A 402 -9.67 4.01 -9.42
CA VAL A 402 -9.11 4.40 -8.13
C VAL A 402 -7.63 4.67 -8.33
N ASN A 403 -7.13 5.80 -7.86
CA ASN A 403 -5.71 6.08 -7.79
C ASN A 403 -5.33 6.46 -6.36
N VAL A 404 -4.34 5.75 -5.83
CA VAL A 404 -3.66 6.10 -4.57
C VAL A 404 -2.17 6.20 -4.88
N SER A 405 -1.48 7.10 -4.19
CA SER A 405 -0.02 7.20 -4.30
C SER A 405 0.66 7.42 -2.98
N LEU A 406 1.87 6.90 -2.86
CA LEU A 406 2.69 7.05 -1.66
C LEU A 406 2.94 8.54 -1.35
N ALA A 407 3.14 9.37 -2.38
CA ALA A 407 3.29 10.81 -2.20
C ALA A 407 1.97 11.50 -1.76
N GLY A 408 0.82 10.99 -2.20
CA GLY A 408 -0.49 11.43 -1.69
C GLY A 408 -0.70 11.05 -0.22
N VAL A 409 -0.33 9.83 0.16
CA VAL A 409 -0.34 9.36 1.55
C VAL A 409 0.61 10.21 2.41
N MET A 410 1.81 10.50 1.89
CA MET A 410 2.79 11.38 2.55
C MET A 410 2.21 12.77 2.79
N LYS A 411 1.61 13.38 1.76
CA LYS A 411 1.01 14.71 1.87
C LYS A 411 -0.11 14.71 2.91
N TYR A 412 -0.90 13.65 2.95
CA TYR A 412 -1.96 13.47 3.94
C TYR A 412 -1.40 13.31 5.36
N LEU A 413 -0.40 12.43 5.58
CA LEU A 413 0.25 12.25 6.88
C LEU A 413 0.90 13.56 7.38
N ARG A 414 1.61 14.29 6.51
CA ARG A 414 2.16 15.61 6.84
C ARG A 414 1.06 16.57 7.30
N SER A 415 -0.09 16.55 6.65
CA SER A 415 -1.20 17.45 7.00
C SER A 415 -1.84 17.16 8.37
N LEU A 416 -1.66 15.95 8.93
CA LEU A 416 -2.12 15.60 10.28
C LEU A 416 -1.28 16.26 11.39
N GLY A 417 -0.20 16.96 11.01
CA GLY A 417 0.78 17.56 11.92
C GLY A 417 1.77 16.54 12.48
N GLN A 418 2.68 17.06 13.30
CA GLN A 418 3.67 16.29 14.05
C GLN A 418 3.47 16.57 15.55
N TYR A 419 3.90 15.65 16.40
CA TYR A 419 3.96 15.85 17.85
C TYR A 419 5.02 16.91 18.19
N GLU A 420 4.77 17.69 19.24
CA GLU A 420 5.68 18.77 19.64
C GLU A 420 7.01 18.21 20.16
N GLY A 421 8.13 18.73 19.63
CA GLY A 421 9.47 18.35 20.03
C GLY A 421 9.70 16.83 19.95
N THR A 422 10.21 16.24 21.03
CA THR A 422 10.54 14.81 21.09
C THR A 422 9.41 13.94 21.63
N THR A 423 8.23 14.49 21.90
CA THR A 423 7.14 13.79 22.62
C THR A 423 6.67 12.52 21.91
N GLY A 424 6.60 12.54 20.57
CA GLY A 424 6.24 11.38 19.76
C GLY A 424 7.22 10.20 19.81
N PHE A 425 8.44 10.40 20.32
CA PHE A 425 9.42 9.33 20.50
C PHE A 425 9.45 8.76 21.93
N GLN A 426 8.89 9.47 22.92
CA GLN A 426 9.02 9.13 24.33
C GLN A 426 7.95 8.12 24.76
N GLY A 427 8.38 6.96 25.25
CA GLY A 427 7.47 5.92 25.77
C GLY A 427 6.62 5.23 24.69
N ALA A 428 6.86 5.51 23.42
CA ALA A 428 6.20 4.89 22.28
C ALA A 428 6.71 3.46 22.08
N PRO A 429 5.84 2.43 22.05
CA PRO A 429 6.27 1.08 21.71
C PRO A 429 6.69 1.01 20.24
N ASP A 430 7.78 0.29 19.96
CA ASP A 430 8.26 0.12 18.58
C ASP A 430 7.89 -1.26 18.01
N TYR A 431 7.76 -2.32 18.81
CA TYR A 431 7.53 -3.69 18.31
C TYR A 431 8.56 -4.07 17.22
N ILE A 432 9.78 -4.37 17.64
CA ILE A 432 10.92 -4.59 16.73
C ILE A 432 11.04 -6.08 16.39
N ARG A 433 10.58 -6.95 17.29
CA ARG A 433 10.70 -8.40 17.18
C ARG A 433 9.35 -9.08 17.34
N PRO A 434 9.15 -10.27 16.76
CA PRO A 434 7.92 -11.04 16.94
C PRO A 434 7.50 -11.24 18.41
N GLN A 435 8.46 -11.37 19.33
CA GLN A 435 8.19 -11.56 20.76
C GLN A 435 7.63 -10.31 21.46
N ASP A 436 7.73 -9.14 20.83
CA ASP A 436 7.16 -7.90 21.36
C ASP A 436 5.64 -7.84 21.13
N VAL A 437 5.06 -8.75 20.31
CA VAL A 437 3.64 -8.77 19.95
C VAL A 437 2.80 -9.55 20.97
N PRO A 438 1.71 -8.98 21.49
CA PRO A 438 0.75 -9.71 22.33
C PRO A 438 0.17 -10.93 21.61
N THR A 439 0.07 -12.07 22.32
CA THR A 439 -0.40 -13.34 21.74
C THR A 439 -1.80 -13.28 21.15
N ASP A 440 -2.67 -12.42 21.70
CA ASP A 440 -4.05 -12.26 21.21
C ASP A 440 -4.13 -11.63 19.82
N TYR A 441 -3.05 -10.98 19.37
CA TYR A 441 -2.93 -10.41 18.02
C TYR A 441 -2.25 -11.36 17.03
N LEU A 442 -1.86 -12.55 17.48
CA LEU A 442 -1.18 -13.54 16.64
C LEU A 442 -2.13 -14.66 16.20
N GLU A 443 -1.87 -15.19 15.01
CA GLU A 443 -2.43 -16.46 14.55
C GLU A 443 -1.35 -17.35 13.96
N THR A 444 -1.38 -18.63 14.32
CA THR A 444 -0.44 -19.64 13.82
C THR A 444 -1.18 -20.66 12.98
N ARG A 445 -0.71 -20.89 11.75
CA ARG A 445 -1.32 -21.83 10.80
C ARG A 445 -0.26 -22.51 9.95
N GLU A 446 -0.58 -23.71 9.48
CA GLU A 446 0.21 -24.41 8.48
C GLU A 446 0.10 -23.73 7.11
N THR A 447 1.23 -23.62 6.42
CA THR A 447 1.36 -22.97 5.11
C THR A 447 2.15 -23.84 4.14
N GLY A 448 2.24 -23.44 2.86
CA GLY A 448 3.11 -24.10 1.90
C GLY A 448 4.61 -23.98 2.21
N PHE A 449 4.98 -23.25 3.27
CA PHE A 449 6.36 -23.03 3.73
C PHE A 449 6.63 -23.60 5.14
N GLY A 450 5.65 -24.29 5.74
CA GLY A 450 5.67 -24.75 7.13
C GLY A 450 4.77 -23.92 8.04
N GLU A 451 4.94 -24.08 9.36
CA GLU A 451 4.16 -23.37 10.36
C GLU A 451 4.50 -21.88 10.33
N MET A 452 3.51 -21.02 10.10
CA MET A 452 3.70 -19.57 10.05
C MET A 452 2.84 -18.92 11.13
N THR A 453 3.46 -18.04 11.92
CA THR A 453 2.74 -17.17 12.87
C THR A 453 2.71 -15.76 12.32
N THR A 454 1.52 -15.20 12.13
CA THR A 454 1.27 -13.90 11.52
C THR A 454 0.44 -13.00 12.43
N ILE A 455 0.37 -11.71 12.09
CA ILE A 455 -0.48 -10.74 12.76
C ILE A 455 -1.92 -10.88 12.23
N ARG A 456 -2.88 -11.03 13.14
CA ARG A 456 -4.31 -10.99 12.81
C ARG A 456 -4.69 -9.64 12.23
N HIS A 457 -5.80 -9.57 11.51
CA HIS A 457 -6.31 -8.27 11.09
C HIS A 457 -6.77 -7.44 12.31
N ALA A 458 -6.40 -6.17 12.37
CA ALA A 458 -6.65 -5.34 13.54
C ALA A 458 -8.11 -4.92 13.70
N ALA A 459 -8.88 -4.86 12.61
CA ALA A 459 -10.30 -4.55 12.69
C ALA A 459 -11.15 -5.76 13.06
N SER A 460 -12.24 -5.51 13.79
CA SER A 460 -13.36 -6.42 13.96
C SER A 460 -14.65 -5.79 13.46
N ILE A 461 -15.54 -6.62 12.89
CA ILE A 461 -16.88 -6.24 12.45
C ILE A 461 -17.89 -7.14 13.16
N GLU A 462 -18.86 -6.55 13.84
CA GLU A 462 -19.88 -7.30 14.59
C GLU A 462 -20.64 -8.28 13.68
N GLY A 463 -20.64 -9.56 14.06
CA GLY A 463 -21.37 -10.62 13.36
C GLY A 463 -20.78 -11.03 12.00
N VAL A 464 -19.58 -10.58 11.63
CA VAL A 464 -18.95 -10.90 10.34
C VAL A 464 -17.50 -11.35 10.53
N ASN A 465 -17.08 -12.39 9.82
CA ASN A 465 -15.72 -12.92 9.91
C ASN A 465 -14.73 -12.03 9.13
N ILE A 466 -13.50 -11.92 9.65
CA ILE A 466 -12.36 -11.28 8.98
C ILE A 466 -11.11 -12.15 9.20
N GLY A 467 -10.29 -12.30 8.17
CA GLY A 467 -9.04 -13.06 8.22
C GLY A 467 -8.81 -13.85 6.92
N CYS A 468 -7.62 -14.43 6.78
CA CYS A 468 -7.27 -15.17 5.57
C CYS A 468 -7.97 -16.54 5.51
N ASP A 469 -8.60 -16.88 4.40
CA ASP A 469 -9.11 -18.26 4.19
C ASP A 469 -8.01 -19.19 3.69
N ILE A 470 -7.16 -18.68 2.80
CA ILE A 470 -6.09 -19.40 2.13
C ILE A 470 -4.76 -18.96 2.72
N MET A 471 -3.91 -19.92 3.09
CA MET A 471 -2.57 -19.62 3.58
C MET A 471 -1.55 -19.51 2.44
N PRO A 472 -0.48 -18.71 2.60
CA PRO A 472 0.56 -18.57 1.59
C PRO A 472 1.18 -19.90 1.20
N LYS A 473 1.56 -20.01 -0.06
CA LYS A 473 2.25 -21.16 -0.65
C LYS A 473 3.15 -20.68 -1.79
N PRO A 474 4.03 -21.54 -2.36
CA PRO A 474 4.92 -21.13 -3.44
C PRO A 474 4.19 -20.41 -4.57
N LEU A 475 4.78 -19.32 -5.08
CA LEU A 475 4.18 -18.49 -6.11
C LEU A 475 3.88 -19.30 -7.37
N GLY A 476 2.69 -19.10 -7.95
CA GLY A 476 2.27 -19.78 -9.17
C GLY A 476 1.74 -21.20 -8.98
N SER A 477 1.54 -21.64 -7.73
CA SER A 477 1.04 -22.98 -7.42
C SER A 477 -0.50 -23.12 -7.43
N ASP A 478 -1.24 -22.02 -7.66
CA ASP A 478 -2.68 -22.07 -7.82
C ASP A 478 -3.11 -22.27 -9.27
N GLU A 479 -4.32 -22.79 -9.44
CA GLU A 479 -4.95 -22.93 -10.75
C GLU A 479 -5.40 -21.57 -11.28
N LYS A 480 -5.22 -21.36 -12.59
CA LYS A 480 -5.61 -20.16 -13.34
C LYS A 480 -7.12 -20.10 -13.58
N ARG A 481 -7.93 -20.14 -12.52
CA ARG A 481 -9.39 -20.04 -12.57
C ARG A 481 -9.97 -19.33 -11.35
N TRP A 482 -11.14 -18.71 -11.50
CA TRP A 482 -11.90 -18.20 -10.36
C TRP A 482 -12.49 -19.34 -9.53
N LEU A 483 -12.77 -19.07 -8.25
CA LEU A 483 -13.62 -19.96 -7.45
C LEU A 483 -15.06 -19.90 -7.97
N ASP A 484 -15.74 -21.05 -7.87
CA ASP A 484 -17.13 -21.24 -8.28
C ASP A 484 -18.11 -20.43 -7.42
#